data_AF-A0A960Q7F7-F1
#
_entry.id   AF-A0A960Q7F7-F1
#
_cell.length_a   1.000
_cell.length_b   1.000
_cell.length_c   1.000
_cell.angle_alpha   90.00
_cell.angle_beta   90.00
_cell.angle_gamma   90.00
#
_symmetry.space_group_name_H-M   'P 1'
#
loop_
_entity.id
_entity.type
_entity.pdbx_description
1 polymer ?
#
loop_
_entity_poly.entity_id
_entity_poly.type
_entity_poly.pdbx_seq_one_letter_code
_entity_poly.pdbx_strand_id
1 'polypeptide(L)'
;MNNILIIGAKFDGISSSELIDRKLNPVFSPKAVYQATRQAAVGKRYKIPVIWELPSQNAVYAANRFLTALNIPWIKTRLPK
;
A
#
# COMPACT_ATOMS: atom_id res chain seq x y z
N MET A 1 0.44 32.11 0.02
CA MET A 1 0.99 31.09 -0.91
C MET A 1 0.43 29.75 -0.48
N ASN A 2 -0.35 29.09 -1.34
CA ASN A 2 -0.85 27.75 -1.02
C ASN A 2 0.30 26.77 -1.26
N ASN A 3 0.90 26.26 -0.18
CA ASN A 3 1.86 25.15 -0.28
C ASN A 3 1.12 23.93 -0.86
N ILE A 4 1.42 23.59 -2.11
CA ILE A 4 0.95 22.35 -2.71
C ILE A 4 1.71 21.23 -1.99
N LEU A 5 1.04 20.55 -1.05
CA LEU A 5 1.58 19.35 -0.42
C LEU A 5 1.63 18.24 -1.48
N ILE A 6 2.82 17.93 -1.98
CA ILE A 6 3.01 16.82 -2.92
C ILE A 6 2.86 15.51 -2.15
N ILE A 7 1.72 14.84 -2.33
CA ILE A 7 1.47 13.49 -1.81
C ILE A 7 1.97 12.50 -2.84
N GLY A 8 3.23 12.06 -2.71
CA GLY A 8 3.81 10.98 -3.51
C GLY A 8 3.99 9.68 -2.73
N ALA A 9 4.16 8.55 -3.43
CA ALA A 9 4.66 7.29 -2.89
C ALA A 9 5.30 6.47 -4.03
N LYS A 10 6.27 5.61 -3.71
CA LYS A 10 6.83 4.66 -4.69
C LYS A 10 5.90 3.44 -4.81
N PHE A 11 5.75 2.97 -6.04
CA PHE A 11 5.11 1.71 -6.42
C PHE A 11 6.07 0.94 -7.33
N ASP A 12 5.95 -0.39 -7.37
CA ASP A 12 6.79 -1.27 -8.20
C ASP A 12 6.21 -1.49 -9.60
N GLY A 13 4.96 -1.09 -9.83
CA GLY A 13 4.35 -1.16 -11.16
C GLY A 13 2.92 -0.64 -11.22
N ILE A 14 2.36 -0.71 -12.41
CA ILE A 14 0.95 -0.43 -12.71
C ILE A 14 0.40 -1.65 -13.45
N SER A 15 -0.79 -2.11 -13.08
CA SER A 15 -1.50 -3.18 -13.79
C SER A 15 -2.91 -2.73 -14.11
N SER A 16 -3.22 -2.55 -15.39
CA SER A 16 -4.50 -2.00 -15.88
C SER A 16 -4.84 -0.65 -15.23
N SER A 17 -5.56 -0.67 -14.11
CA SER A 17 -6.01 0.49 -13.33
C SER A 17 -5.62 0.40 -11.85
N GLU A 18 -4.62 -0.42 -11.51
CA GLU A 18 -4.14 -0.65 -10.14
C GLU A 18 -2.69 -0.20 -9.99
N LEU A 19 -2.36 0.43 -8.85
CA LEU A 19 -0.98 0.67 -8.42
C LEU A 19 -0.48 -0.54 -7.65
N ILE A 20 0.62 -1.13 -8.09
CA ILE A 20 1.17 -2.37 -7.54
C ILE A 20 2.43 -2.09 -6.73
N ASP A 21 2.51 -2.63 -5.53
CA ASP A 21 3.72 -2.62 -4.71
C ASP A 21 3.98 -4.04 -4.19
N ARG A 22 5.17 -4.59 -4.44
CA ARG A 22 5.49 -5.98 -4.08
C ARG A 22 6.14 -5.99 -2.71
N LYS A 23 5.56 -6.77 -1.78
CA LYS A 23 6.02 -6.86 -0.39
C LYS A 23 6.40 -8.28 -0.04
N LEU A 24 7.55 -8.46 0.62
CA LEU A 24 7.93 -9.76 1.19
C LEU A 24 7.08 -10.07 2.44
N ASN A 25 7.17 -9.22 3.45
CA ASN A 25 6.35 -9.27 4.65
C ASN A 25 6.41 -7.91 5.36
N PRO A 26 5.29 -7.16 5.51
CA PRO A 26 5.31 -5.91 6.24
C PRO A 26 5.52 -6.16 7.74
N VAL A 27 6.57 -5.57 8.30
CA VAL A 27 6.86 -5.56 9.73
C VAL A 27 6.45 -4.23 10.35
N PHE A 28 5.97 -4.24 11.60
CA PHE A 28 5.65 -3.03 12.35
C PHE A 28 6.92 -2.23 12.64
N SER A 29 7.26 -1.34 11.71
CA SER A 29 8.34 -0.37 11.83
C SER A 29 7.80 1.01 11.45
N PRO A 30 8.33 2.11 12.02
CA PRO A 30 7.91 3.46 11.63
C PRO A 30 8.00 3.70 10.12
N LYS A 31 9.03 3.15 9.47
CA LYS A 31 9.21 3.22 8.02
C LYS A 31 8.08 2.53 7.24
N ALA A 32 7.69 1.33 7.64
CA ALA A 32 6.60 0.60 6.99
C ALA A 32 5.24 1.28 7.18
N VAL A 33 4.96 1.79 8.40
CA VAL A 33 3.74 2.54 8.71
C VAL A 33 3.65 3.79 7.84
N TYR A 34 4.74 4.57 7.77
CA TYR A 34 4.81 5.77 6.94
C TYR A 34 4.61 5.45 5.47
N GLN A 35 5.24 4.39 4.96
CA GLN A 35 5.07 3.98 3.56
C GLN A 35 3.61 3.60 3.25
N ALA A 36 2.99 2.75 4.08
CA ALA A 36 1.60 2.34 3.89
C ALA A 36 0.65 3.55 3.92
N THR A 37 0.86 4.47 4.86
CA THR A 37 0.04 5.68 4.98
C THR A 37 0.14 6.56 3.73
N ARG A 38 1.36 6.75 3.19
CA ARG A 38 1.56 7.52 1.96
C ARG A 38 0.93 6.86 0.73
N GLN A 39 1.11 5.55 0.58
CA GLN A 39 0.54 4.80 -0.54
C GLN A 39 -1.00 4.87 -0.49
N ALA A 40 -1.60 4.70 0.70
CA ALA A 40 -3.02 4.87 0.89
C ALA A 40 -3.50 6.29 0.57
N ALA A 41 -2.75 7.32 0.97
CA ALA A 41 -3.06 8.70 0.64
C ALA A 41 -3.04 8.96 -0.88
N VAL A 42 -2.07 8.39 -1.61
CA VAL A 42 -2.04 8.44 -3.09
C VAL A 42 -3.28 7.75 -3.67
N GLY A 43 -3.56 6.50 -3.25
CA GLY A 43 -4.73 5.77 -3.74
C GLY A 43 -6.04 6.53 -3.53
N LYS A 44 -6.22 7.10 -2.33
CA LYS A 44 -7.38 7.93 -2.00
C LYS A 44 -7.45 9.22 -2.83
N ARG A 45 -6.32 9.93 -2.99
CA ARG A 45 -6.26 11.23 -3.69
C ARG A 45 -6.62 11.11 -5.16
N TYR A 46 -6.16 10.05 -5.81
CA TYR A 46 -6.33 9.82 -7.24
C TYR A 46 -7.46 8.83 -7.56
N LYS A 47 -8.10 8.26 -6.53
CA LYS A 47 -9.13 7.21 -6.66
C LYS A 47 -8.64 5.99 -7.43
N ILE A 48 -7.36 5.63 -7.24
CA ILE A 48 -6.73 4.48 -7.88
C ILE A 48 -6.53 3.39 -6.81
N PRO A 49 -7.02 2.16 -7.04
CA PRO A 49 -6.74 1.04 -6.14
C PRO A 49 -5.25 0.80 -5.96
N VAL A 50 -4.82 0.68 -4.70
CA VAL A 50 -3.46 0.26 -4.37
C VAL A 50 -3.50 -1.20 -3.95
N ILE A 51 -2.64 -2.00 -4.57
CA ILE A 51 -2.52 -3.43 -4.33
C ILE A 51 -1.11 -3.74 -3.83
N TRP A 52 -1.04 -4.41 -2.68
CA TRP A 52 0.16 -5.09 -2.25
C TRP A 52 0.13 -6.53 -2.75
N GLU A 53 1.14 -6.90 -3.52
CA GLU A 53 1.34 -8.29 -3.97
C GLU A 53 2.38 -8.98 -3.09
N LEU A 54 2.02 -10.14 -2.53
CA LEU A 54 2.82 -10.82 -1.50
C LEU A 54 3.11 -12.28 -1.89
N PRO A 55 4.31 -12.81 -1.55
CA PRO A 55 4.81 -14.07 -2.11
C PRO A 55 4.07 -15.32 -1.61
N SER A 56 3.25 -15.22 -0.56
CA SER A 56 2.53 -16.36 0.00
C SER A 56 1.26 -15.93 0.73
N GLN A 57 0.36 -16.88 0.94
CA GLN A 57 -0.89 -16.62 1.65
C GLN A 57 -0.64 -16.19 3.11
N ASN A 58 0.40 -16.72 3.75
CA ASN A 58 0.82 -16.30 5.09
C ASN A 58 1.26 -14.82 5.12
N ALA A 59 1.99 -14.39 4.09
CA ALA A 59 2.37 -12.99 3.95
C ALA A 59 1.14 -12.10 3.70
N VAL A 60 0.19 -12.54 2.87
CA VAL A 60 -1.11 -11.85 2.67
C VAL A 60 -1.84 -11.65 3.98
N TYR A 61 -1.95 -12.68 4.82
CA TYR A 61 -2.60 -12.57 6.14
C TYR A 61 -1.84 -11.63 7.08
N ALA A 62 -0.50 -11.69 7.11
CA ALA A 62 0.30 -10.76 7.90
C ALA A 62 0.10 -9.31 7.45
N ALA A 63 0.08 -9.04 6.15
CA ALA A 63 -0.17 -7.73 5.58
C ALA A 63 -1.59 -7.21 5.88
N ASN A 64 -2.60 -8.07 5.81
CA ASN A 64 -3.96 -7.69 6.19
C ASN A 64 -4.05 -7.30 7.66
N ARG A 65 -3.43 -8.08 8.57
CA ARG A 65 -3.37 -7.71 9.99
C ARG A 65 -2.67 -6.37 10.21
N PHE A 66 -1.56 -6.13 9.51
CA PHE A 66 -0.82 -4.87 9.55
C PHE A 66 -1.69 -3.69 9.09
N LEU A 67 -2.35 -3.79 7.93
CA LEU A 67 -3.18 -2.73 7.37
C LEU A 67 -4.42 -2.45 8.23
N THR A 68 -5.05 -3.51 8.76
CA THR A 68 -6.20 -3.39 9.68
C THR A 68 -5.79 -2.71 10.98
N ALA A 69 -4.65 -3.08 11.58
CA ALA A 69 -4.17 -2.46 12.80
C ALA A 69 -3.87 -0.96 12.63
N LEU A 70 -3.50 -0.54 11.42
CA LEU A 70 -3.27 0.86 11.08
C LEU A 70 -4.51 1.60 10.53
N ASN A 71 -5.65 0.91 10.43
CA ASN A 71 -6.88 1.43 9.82
C ASN A 71 -6.66 1.99 8.40
N ILE A 72 -5.98 1.23 7.55
CA ILE A 72 -5.67 1.59 6.15
C ILE A 72 -6.49 0.72 5.18
N PRO A 73 -7.77 1.07 4.91
CA PRO A 73 -8.65 0.26 4.04
C PRO A 73 -8.38 0.46 2.54
N TRP A 74 -7.57 1.44 2.17
CA TRP A 74 -7.30 1.81 0.77
C TRP A 74 -6.27 0.93 0.06
N ILE A 75 -5.58 0.06 0.81
CA ILE A 75 -4.63 -0.89 0.27
C ILE A 75 -5.26 -2.29 0.36
N LYS A 76 -5.37 -2.98 -0.77
CA LYS A 76 -5.77 -4.38 -0.82
C LYS A 76 -4.53 -5.26 -0.92
N THR A 77 -4.64 -6.52 -0.51
CA THR A 77 -3.57 -7.50 -0.62
C THR A 77 -3.99 -8.66 -1.51
N ARG A 78 -3.05 -9.24 -2.26
CA ARG A 78 -3.25 -10.49 -3.01
C ARG A 78 -1.92 -11.21 -3.27
N LEU A 79 -2.01 -12.44 -3.77
CA LEU A 79 -0.88 -13.10 -4.42
C LEU A 79 -0.60 -12.46 -5.79
N PRO A 80 0.66 -12.43 -6.28
CA PRO A 80 0.98 -12.04 -7.64
C PRO A 80 0.19 -12.84 -8.67
N LYS A 81 -0.12 -12.21 -9.79
CA LYS A 81 -0.72 -12.86 -10.96
C LYS A 81 0.36 -13.48 -11.85
#